data_AF-A0A1B3LRP6-F1
#
_entry.id   AF-A0A1B3LRP6-F1
#
_cell.length_a   1.000
_cell.length_b   1.000
_cell.length_c   1.000
_cell.angle_alpha   90.00
_cell.angle_beta   90.00
_cell.angle_gamma   90.00
#
_symmetry.space_group_name_H-M   'P 1'
#
loop_
_entity.id
_entity.type
_entity.pdbx_description
1 polymer ?
#
loop_
_entity_poly.entity_id
_entity_poly.type
_entity_poly.pdbx_seq_one_letter_code
_entity_poly.pdbx_strand_id
1 'polypeptide(L)'
;MVEYITTDISDLTMAQMIGANHVPSLASALDLPRGSSIVERVYKFPNEEQISVFQSAPNPVGAENKDQSYSPLWRVVLVRWAERTTKRELKSEEELLAAEEKREVALEVTNIVVNCPVTRSVKGQSLKGVR
;
A
#
# COMPACT_ATOMS: atom_id res chain seq x y z
N MET A 1 -13.13 1.89 -10.95
CA MET A 1 -11.69 1.90 -10.58
C MET A 1 -11.58 2.48 -9.17
N VAL A 2 -10.65 2.02 -8.34
CA VAL A 2 -10.31 2.70 -7.07
C VAL A 2 -9.35 3.83 -7.39
N GLU A 3 -9.61 5.02 -6.88
CA GLU A 3 -8.67 6.16 -6.96
C GLU A 3 -8.08 6.41 -5.58
N TYR A 4 -6.79 6.74 -5.55
CA TYR A 4 -6.06 7.14 -4.36
C TYR A 4 -5.06 8.23 -4.74
N ILE A 5 -4.59 8.96 -3.72
CA ILE A 5 -3.55 9.98 -3.89
C ILE A 5 -2.44 9.70 -2.89
N THR A 6 -1.18 9.68 -3.33
CA THR A 6 -0.03 9.66 -2.42
C THR A 6 0.33 11.09 -2.06
N THR A 7 0.15 11.46 -0.79
CA THR A 7 0.40 12.83 -0.32
C THR A 7 1.74 12.99 0.38
N ASP A 8 2.13 11.99 1.18
CA ASP A 8 3.28 12.09 2.09
C ASP A 8 4.05 10.76 2.13
N ILE A 9 5.38 10.83 2.20
CA ILE A 9 6.27 9.66 2.23
C ILE A 9 7.41 9.90 3.22
N SER A 10 7.72 8.90 4.05
CA SER A 10 8.82 8.96 5.04
C SER A 10 10.22 8.90 4.44
N ASP A 11 10.39 8.24 3.29
CA ASP A 11 11.67 8.13 2.60
C ASP A 11 11.88 9.28 1.60
N LEU A 12 13.02 9.95 1.69
CA LEU A 12 13.34 11.11 0.84
C LEU A 12 13.41 10.75 -0.65
N THR A 13 14.06 9.64 -0.98
CA THR A 13 14.29 9.23 -2.37
C THR A 13 12.96 8.91 -3.04
N MET A 14 12.11 8.14 -2.35
CA MET A 14 10.78 7.80 -2.86
C MET A 14 9.86 9.01 -2.92
N ALA A 15 9.92 9.93 -1.94
CA ALA A 15 9.19 11.20 -1.98
C ALA A 15 9.55 12.02 -3.22
N GLN A 16 10.85 12.16 -3.53
CA GLN A 16 11.34 12.86 -4.71
C GLN A 16 10.89 12.20 -6.01
N MET A 17 10.99 10.87 -6.10
CA MET A 17 10.60 10.10 -7.28
C MET A 17 9.10 10.24 -7.60
N ILE A 18 8.25 10.26 -6.58
CA ILE A 18 6.79 10.33 -6.73
C ILE A 18 6.29 11.78 -6.77
N GLY A 19 7.09 12.76 -6.33
CA GLY A 19 6.67 14.15 -6.19
C GLY A 19 5.73 14.38 -5.00
N ALA A 20 5.89 13.60 -3.94
CA ALA A 20 5.11 13.70 -2.69
C ALA A 20 5.84 14.52 -1.63
N ASN A 21 5.14 14.92 -0.56
CA ASN A 21 5.78 15.54 0.59
C ASN A 21 6.73 14.56 1.28
N HIS A 22 7.93 15.00 1.64
CA HIS A 22 8.84 14.23 2.48
C HIS A 22 8.50 14.45 3.96
N VAL A 23 8.09 13.38 4.66
CA VAL A 23 7.65 13.42 6.06
C VAL A 23 8.29 12.27 6.87
N PRO A 24 9.56 12.42 7.29
CA PRO A 24 10.30 11.38 8.02
C PRO A 24 9.58 10.81 9.23
N SER A 25 8.83 11.65 9.95
CA SER A 25 8.12 11.27 11.18
C SER A 25 7.06 10.20 10.96
N LEU A 26 6.59 9.97 9.73
CA LEU A 26 5.69 8.87 9.40
C LEU A 26 6.28 7.49 9.72
N ALA A 27 7.61 7.34 9.68
CA ALA A 27 8.25 6.07 10.03
C ALA A 27 7.95 5.63 11.48
N SER A 28 7.71 6.59 12.39
CA SER A 28 7.36 6.32 13.80
C SER A 28 6.01 5.59 13.94
N ALA A 29 5.17 5.54 12.89
CA ALA A 29 3.95 4.75 12.88
C ALA A 29 4.23 3.23 12.99
N LEU A 30 5.48 2.81 12.75
CA LEU A 30 5.94 1.43 12.89
C LEU A 30 6.34 1.07 14.34
N ASP A 31 6.54 2.05 15.21
CA ASP A 31 7.06 1.86 16.58
C ASP A 31 5.94 1.63 17.61
N LEU A 32 4.74 1.26 17.17
CA LEU A 32 3.61 1.02 18.06
C LEU A 32 3.73 -0.31 18.81
N PRO A 33 3.14 -0.41 20.03
CA PRO A 33 3.12 -1.65 20.79
C PRO A 33 2.54 -2.83 20.01
N ARG A 34 3.02 -4.04 20.30
CA ARG A 34 2.48 -5.27 19.68
C ARG A 34 0.96 -5.35 19.84
N GLY A 35 0.27 -5.64 18.75
CA GLY A 35 -1.20 -5.68 18.71
C GLY A 35 -1.86 -4.32 18.46
N SER A 36 -1.09 -3.25 18.30
CA SER A 36 -1.56 -1.94 17.85
C SER A 36 -0.86 -1.59 16.54
N SER A 37 -1.61 -1.46 15.44
CA SER A 37 -1.11 -0.95 14.17
C SER A 37 -2.02 0.17 13.69
N ILE A 38 -1.43 1.22 13.15
CA ILE A 38 -2.12 2.24 12.37
C ILE A 38 -1.69 2.20 10.91
N VAL A 39 -0.90 1.20 10.52
CA VAL A 39 -0.45 1.01 9.14
C VAL A 39 -0.92 -0.33 8.61
N GLU A 40 -1.30 -0.34 7.34
CA GLU A 40 -1.52 -1.55 6.55
C GLU A 40 -0.37 -1.76 5.57
N ARG A 41 -0.35 -2.85 4.81
CA ARG A 41 0.70 -3.10 3.83
C ARG A 41 0.29 -2.66 2.42
N VAL A 42 1.24 -2.02 1.74
CA VAL A 42 1.19 -1.85 0.29
C VAL A 42 2.36 -2.59 -0.33
N TYR A 43 2.06 -3.47 -1.28
CA TYR A 43 3.05 -4.27 -1.98
C TYR A 43 3.41 -3.58 -3.29
N LYS A 44 4.67 -3.15 -3.39
CA LYS A 44 5.22 -2.46 -4.57
C LYS A 44 6.19 -3.36 -5.32
N PHE A 45 6.07 -3.33 -6.64
CA PHE A 45 6.94 -4.05 -7.57
C PHE A 45 8.01 -3.07 -8.07
N PRO A 46 9.27 -3.20 -7.65
CA PRO A 46 10.30 -2.18 -7.81
C PRO A 46 10.74 -1.97 -9.27
N ASN A 47 10.46 -2.92 -10.17
CA ASN A 47 10.73 -2.76 -11.60
C ASN A 47 9.43 -2.49 -12.38
N GLU A 48 8.39 -1.99 -11.71
CA GLU A 48 7.09 -1.64 -12.30
C GLU A 48 6.44 -2.82 -13.05
N GLU A 49 6.70 -4.06 -12.61
CA GLU A 49 6.18 -5.26 -13.29
C GLU A 49 4.65 -5.34 -13.27
N GLN A 50 4.00 -4.70 -12.30
CA GLN A 50 2.56 -4.55 -12.20
C GLN A 50 2.18 -3.41 -11.25
N ILE A 51 0.88 -3.10 -11.19
CA ILE A 51 0.33 -2.17 -10.20
C ILE A 51 0.51 -2.68 -8.77
N SER A 52 0.53 -1.75 -7.81
CA SER A 52 0.63 -2.08 -6.38
C SER A 52 -0.60 -2.82 -5.89
N VAL A 53 -0.39 -3.75 -4.94
CA VAL A 53 -1.48 -4.45 -4.25
C VAL A 53 -1.66 -3.82 -2.88
N PHE A 54 -2.89 -3.39 -2.60
CA PHE A 54 -3.28 -2.83 -1.31
C PHE A 54 -4.03 -3.88 -0.50
N GLN A 55 -3.71 -3.96 0.79
CA GLN A 55 -4.34 -4.90 1.72
C GLN A 55 -5.82 -4.60 1.99
N SER A 56 -6.20 -3.32 1.98
CA SER A 56 -7.57 -2.90 2.31
C SER A 56 -8.00 -1.66 1.53
N ALA A 57 -9.28 -1.34 1.59
CA ALA A 57 -9.86 -0.11 1.05
C ALA A 57 -11.11 0.25 1.87
N PRO A 58 -11.45 1.55 2.01
CA PRO A 58 -12.61 1.92 2.79
C PRO A 58 -13.89 1.49 2.07
N ASN A 59 -14.85 0.97 2.82
CA ASN A 59 -16.12 0.48 2.30
C ASN A 59 -17.28 0.78 3.27
N PRO A 60 -18.23 1.67 2.90
CA PRO A 60 -18.15 2.61 1.78
C PRO A 60 -17.02 3.63 1.94
N VAL A 61 -16.68 4.34 0.86
CA VAL A 61 -15.81 5.53 0.95
C VAL A 61 -16.54 6.64 1.71
N GLY A 62 -15.85 7.29 2.64
CA GLY A 62 -16.36 8.42 3.42
C GLY A 62 -16.56 8.08 4.90
N ALA A 63 -17.26 8.96 5.62
CA ALA A 63 -17.44 8.87 7.07
C ALA A 63 -18.16 7.59 7.52
N GLU A 64 -18.92 6.96 6.63
CA GLU A 64 -19.66 5.72 6.90
C GLU A 64 -18.82 4.45 6.68
N ASN A 65 -17.50 4.57 6.46
CA ASN A 65 -16.62 3.42 6.29
C ASN A 65 -16.75 2.43 7.46
N LYS A 66 -16.95 1.15 7.13
CA LYS A 66 -17.07 0.06 8.12
C LYS A 66 -15.87 -0.89 8.12
N ASP A 67 -14.94 -0.71 7.19
CA ASP A 67 -13.73 -1.50 7.13
C ASP A 67 -12.75 -1.03 8.22
N GLN A 68 -12.68 -1.80 9.31
CA GLN A 68 -11.81 -1.53 10.45
C GLN A 68 -10.33 -1.85 10.16
N SER A 69 -10.06 -2.59 9.08
CA SER A 69 -8.69 -2.86 8.62
C SER A 69 -8.18 -1.77 7.68
N TYR A 70 -9.00 -0.79 7.30
CA TYR A 70 -8.53 0.29 6.45
C TYR A 70 -7.64 1.27 7.21
N SER A 71 -6.42 1.47 6.70
CA SER A 71 -5.57 2.60 7.05
C SER A 71 -5.22 3.41 5.80
N PRO A 72 -5.19 4.76 5.88
CA PRO A 72 -4.58 5.58 4.84
C PRO A 72 -3.04 5.55 4.89
N LEU A 73 -2.45 5.01 5.96
CA LEU A 73 -1.01 4.85 6.12
C LEU A 73 -0.58 3.44 5.73
N TRP A 74 0.40 3.34 4.86
CA TRP A 74 0.86 2.06 4.32
C TRP A 74 2.34 1.88 4.56
N ARG A 75 2.72 0.75 5.17
CA ARG A 75 4.09 0.25 5.16
C ARG A 75 4.37 -0.37 3.80
N VAL A 76 5.41 0.14 3.12
CA VAL A 76 5.84 -0.41 1.84
C VAL A 76 6.53 -1.75 2.05
N VAL A 77 6.08 -2.75 1.30
CA VAL A 77 6.74 -4.05 1.14
C VAL A 77 7.15 -4.16 -0.32
N LEU A 78 8.44 -4.37 -0.58
CA LEU A 78 8.92 -4.57 -1.95
C LEU A 78 8.78 -6.04 -2.33
N VAL A 79 8.21 -6.30 -3.51
CA VAL A 79 7.99 -7.64 -4.04
C VAL A 79 8.99 -7.90 -5.15
N ARG A 80 9.78 -8.97 -5.03
CA ARG A 80 10.75 -9.37 -6.05
C ARG A 80 10.42 -10.76 -6.58
N TRP A 81 10.22 -10.88 -7.89
CA TRP A 81 10.07 -12.18 -8.55
C TRP A 81 11.38 -12.96 -8.50
N ALA A 82 11.30 -14.27 -8.26
CA ALA A 82 12.45 -15.15 -8.42
C ALA A 82 12.83 -15.29 -9.91
N GLU A 83 14.13 -15.34 -10.20
CA GLU A 83 14.74 -15.33 -11.55
C GLU A 83 14.19 -16.38 -12.53
N ARG A 84 13.61 -17.49 -12.04
CA ARG A 84 13.14 -18.62 -12.86
C ARG A 84 11.64 -18.89 -12.76
N THR A 85 10.88 -17.96 -12.20
CA THR A 85 9.43 -18.09 -12.04
C THR A 85 8.70 -17.45 -13.21
N THR A 86 7.62 -18.08 -13.68
CA THR A 86 6.70 -17.45 -14.62
C THR A 86 5.97 -16.32 -13.92
N LYS A 87 6.36 -15.08 -14.24
CA LYS A 87 5.68 -13.87 -13.74
C LYS A 87 4.21 -13.91 -14.18
N ARG A 88 3.32 -13.64 -13.23
CA ARG A 88 1.87 -13.52 -13.45
C ARG A 88 1.37 -12.34 -12.63
N GLU A 89 0.27 -11.74 -13.04
CA GLU A 89 -0.36 -10.69 -12.25
C GLU A 89 -0.86 -11.28 -10.91
N LEU A 90 -0.46 -10.65 -9.80
CA LEU A 90 -0.97 -10.91 -8.45
C LEU A 90 -2.07 -9.88 -8.15
N LYS A 91 -3.30 -10.34 -7.95
CA LYS A 91 -4.48 -9.46 -7.86
C LYS A 91 -4.94 -9.14 -6.44
N SER A 92 -4.44 -9.88 -5.45
CA SER A 92 -4.77 -9.71 -4.04
C SER A 92 -3.57 -10.01 -3.16
N GLU A 93 -3.63 -9.55 -1.91
CA GLU A 93 -2.64 -9.94 -0.90
C GLU A 93 -2.62 -11.46 -0.71
N GLU A 94 -3.79 -12.11 -0.73
CA GLU A 94 -3.89 -13.58 -0.62
C GLU A 94 -3.10 -14.29 -1.73
N GLU A 95 -3.25 -13.86 -3.00
CA GLU A 95 -2.48 -14.43 -4.11
C GLU A 95 -0.97 -14.17 -3.98
N LEU A 96 -0.59 -13.02 -3.41
CA LEU A 96 0.79 -12.63 -3.19
C LEU A 96 1.44 -13.44 -2.07
N LEU A 97 0.75 -13.63 -0.95
CA LEU A 97 1.23 -14.47 0.15
C LEU A 97 1.32 -15.94 -0.29
N ALA A 98 0.36 -16.43 -1.08
CA ALA A 98 0.45 -17.76 -1.68
C ALA A 98 1.65 -17.90 -2.65
N ALA A 99 2.01 -16.84 -3.37
CA ALA A 99 3.20 -16.81 -4.21
C ALA A 99 4.49 -16.80 -3.37
N GLU A 100 4.51 -16.06 -2.26
CA GLU A 100 5.63 -16.05 -1.29
C GLU A 100 5.84 -17.44 -0.68
N GLU A 101 4.76 -18.10 -0.23
CA GLU A 101 4.81 -19.47 0.32
C GLU A 101 5.40 -20.48 -0.67
N LYS A 102 5.10 -20.30 -1.96
CA LYS A 102 5.66 -21.09 -3.07
C LYS A 102 7.07 -20.66 -3.50
N ARG A 103 7.62 -19.61 -2.88
CA ARG A 103 8.91 -18.98 -3.22
C ARG A 103 8.96 -18.46 -4.66
N GLU A 104 7.80 -18.12 -5.23
CA GLU A 104 7.67 -17.47 -6.53
C GLU A 104 8.13 -16.01 -6.45
N VAL A 105 7.88 -15.38 -5.30
CA VAL A 105 8.31 -14.02 -4.95
C VAL A 105 9.02 -13.99 -3.60
N ALA A 106 9.84 -12.97 -3.38
CA ALA A 106 10.41 -12.61 -2.09
C ALA A 106 9.85 -11.25 -1.65
N LEU A 107 9.53 -11.13 -0.36
CA LEU A 107 9.01 -9.90 0.24
C LEU A 107 10.08 -9.23 1.09
N GLU A 108 10.35 -7.96 0.81
CA GLU A 108 11.26 -7.12 1.57
C GLU A 108 10.43 -6.07 2.34
N VAL A 109 10.28 -6.30 3.64
CA VAL A 109 9.54 -5.40 4.52
C VAL A 109 10.41 -4.19 4.85
N THR A 110 10.01 -3.00 4.40
CA THR A 110 10.82 -1.77 4.57
C THR A 110 10.42 -0.99 5.82
N ASN A 111 11.15 0.08 6.16
CA ASN A 111 10.71 1.05 7.18
C ASN A 111 10.04 2.28 6.55
N ILE A 112 9.63 2.18 5.29
CA ILE A 112 9.01 3.27 4.54
C ILE A 112 7.50 3.22 4.76
N VAL A 113 6.98 4.28 5.34
CA VAL A 113 5.55 4.57 5.46
C VAL A 113 5.14 5.62 4.43
N VAL A 114 4.03 5.38 3.75
CA VAL A 114 3.39 6.31 2.79
C VAL A 114 1.96 6.62 3.23
N ASN A 115 1.57 7.88 3.17
CA ASN A 115 0.18 8.31 3.28
C ASN A 115 -0.44 8.28 1.88
N CYS A 116 -1.37 7.34 1.66
CA CYS A 116 -1.98 7.11 0.36
C CYS A 116 -3.49 6.86 0.49
N PRO A 117 -4.28 7.89 0.86
CA PRO A 117 -5.71 7.73 1.08
C PRO A 117 -6.47 7.43 -0.21
N VAL A 118 -7.47 6.54 -0.09
CA VAL A 118 -8.45 6.27 -1.16
C VAL A 118 -9.43 7.45 -1.27
N THR A 119 -9.55 7.99 -2.48
CA THR A 119 -10.41 9.15 -2.80
C THR A 119 -11.71 8.75 -3.49
N ARG A 120 -11.73 7.61 -4.20
CA ARG A 120 -12.91 7.07 -4.91
C ARG A 120 -12.97 5.55 -4.86
N SER A 121 -14.17 5.00 -4.66
CA SER A 121 -14.41 3.56 -4.67
C SER A 121 -14.59 3.01 -6.09
N VAL A 122 -14.52 1.68 -6.23
CA VAL A 122 -14.87 0.99 -7.48
C VAL A 122 -16.27 1.32 -8.01
N LYS A 123 -17.21 1.67 -7.12
CA LYS A 123 -18.60 2.04 -7.45
C LYS A 123 -18.75 3.53 -7.81
N GLY A 124 -17.66 4.29 -7.89
CA GLY A 124 -17.65 5.70 -8.28
C GLY A 124 -17.91 6.69 -7.15
N GLN A 125 -18.26 6.24 -5.95
CA GLN A 125 -18.45 7.09 -4.77
C GLN A 125 -17.12 7.72 -4.36
N SER A 126 -17.06 9.05 -4.26
CA SER A 126 -15.87 9.81 -3.87
C SER A 126 -16.03 10.56 -2.55
N LEU A 127 -14.88 10.89 -1.95
CA LEU A 127 -14.83 11.84 -0.84
C LEU A 127 -15.32 13.23 -1.29
N LYS A 128 -15.91 13.99 -0.37
CA LYS A 128 -16.25 15.40 -0.61
C LYS A 128 -14.97 16.19 -0.88
N GLY A 129 -14.95 16.97 -1.96
CA GLY A 129 -13.81 17.80 -2.34
C GLY A 129 -12.89 17.18 -3.40
N VAL A 130 -13.04 15.90 -3.72
CA VAL A 130 -12.41 15.26 -4.89
C VAL A 130 -13.04 15.86 -6.15
N ARG A 131 -12.22 16.32 -7.09
CA ARG A 131 -12.62 16.93 -8.36
C ARG A 131 -12.05 16.16 -9.53
#